data_AF-A0A7J9G5X3-F1
#
_entry.id   AF-A0A7J9G5X3-F1
#
_cell.length_a   1.000
_cell.length_b   1.000
_cell.length_c   1.000
_cell.angle_alpha   90.00
_cell.angle_beta   90.00
_cell.angle_gamma   90.00
#
_symmetry.space_group_name_H-M   'P 1'
#
loop_
_entity.id
_entity.type
_entity.pdbx_description
1 polymer ?
#
loop_
_entity_poly.entity_id
_entity_poly.type
_entity_poly.pdbx_seq_one_letter_code
_entity_poly.pdbx_strand_id
1 'polypeptide(L)' 'MSEVILVCYCGNPAKLNISWSNDNPGRRLFGCKKFGSGFRKPCRFFTWSDPPLAPRS' A
#
# COMPACT_ATOMS: atom_id res chain seq x y z
N MET A 1 9.10 7.57 -15.90
CA MET A 1 8.15 6.54 -15.45
C MET A 1 6.95 7.27 -14.92
N SER A 2 5.78 7.15 -15.55
CA SER A 2 4.55 7.76 -15.07
C SER A 2 4.26 7.24 -13.66
N GLU A 3 4.25 8.10 -12.65
CA GLU A 3 3.89 7.71 -11.29
C GLU A 3 2.43 7.28 -11.27
N VAL A 4 2.18 5.98 -11.09
CA VAL A 4 0.83 5.46 -10.89
C VAL A 4 0.37 5.88 -9.50
N ILE A 5 -0.49 6.90 -9.43
CA ILE A 5 -1.11 7.32 -8.17
C ILE A 5 -2.19 6.29 -7.81
N LEU A 6 -1.90 5.46 -6.81
CA LEU A 6 -2.88 4.53 -6.26
C LEU A 6 -3.85 5.28 -5.35
N VAL A 7 -5.15 5.04 -5.55
CA VAL A 7 -6.23 5.68 -4.78
C VAL A 7 -6.93 4.62 -3.94
N CYS A 8 -7.12 4.91 -2.65
CA CYS A 8 -7.82 4.00 -1.74
C CYS A 8 -9.35 4.10 -1.89
N TYR A 9 -10.10 3.22 -1.22
CA TYR A 9 -11.57 3.23 -1.24
C TYR A 9 -12.22 4.51 -0.67
N CYS A 10 -11.45 5.37 0.00
CA CYS A 10 -11.92 6.70 0.42
C CYS A 10 -11.72 7.79 -0.65
N GLY A 11 -11.26 7.46 -1.86
CA GLY A 11 -10.92 8.45 -2.90
C GLY A 11 -9.67 9.29 -2.59
N ASN A 12 -8.83 8.86 -1.64
CA ASN A 12 -7.60 9.56 -1.27
C ASN A 12 -6.37 8.81 -1.82
N PRO A 13 -5.25 9.51 -2.11
CA PRO A 13 -3.99 8.85 -2.45
C PRO A 13 -3.58 7.86 -1.36
N ALA A 14 -3.21 6.65 -1.77
CA ALA A 14 -2.69 5.62 -0.90
C ALA A 14 -1.26 5.95 -0.48
N LYS A 15 -0.93 5.67 0.77
CA LYS A 15 0.39 5.89 1.35
C LYS A 15 1.24 4.63 1.22
N LEU A 16 2.49 4.78 0.78
CA LEU A 16 3.48 3.72 0.83
C LEU A 16 3.89 3.46 2.30
N ASN A 17 3.82 2.21 2.72
CA ASN A 17 4.21 1.73 4.04
C ASN A 17 5.09 0.48 3.91
N ILE A 18 5.71 0.09 5.02
CA ILE A 18 6.48 -1.14 5.15
C ILE A 18 5.69 -2.11 6.02
N SER A 19 5.58 -3.36 5.58
CA SER A 19 5.00 -4.44 6.36
C SER A 19 5.95 -4.83 7.48
N TRP A 20 5.41 -4.85 8.69
CA TRP A 20 6.11 -5.31 9.90
C TRP A 20 5.55 -6.65 10.40
N SER A 21 4.75 -7.36 9.57
CA SER A 21 4.27 -8.68 9.93
C SER A 21 5.40 -9.71 9.85
N ASN A 22 5.32 -10.75 10.67
CA ASN A 22 6.29 -11.84 10.67
C ASN A 22 6.33 -12.61 9.34
N ASP A 23 5.20 -12.69 8.64
CA ASP A 23 5.10 -13.42 7.37
C ASP A 23 5.67 -12.63 6.18
N ASN A 24 5.67 -11.29 6.27
CA ASN A 24 6.11 -10.41 5.18
C ASN A 24 6.90 -9.21 5.72
N PRO A 25 7.99 -9.41 6.47
CA PRO A 25 8.76 -8.30 7.03
C PRO A 25 9.45 -7.52 5.91
N GLY A 26 9.43 -6.19 5.99
CA GLY A 26 10.15 -5.33 5.07
C GLY A 26 9.51 -5.14 3.68
N ARG A 27 8.48 -5.91 3.32
CA ARG A 27 7.78 -5.72 2.03
C ARG A 27 7.02 -4.40 2.00
N ARG A 28 7.11 -3.68 0.88
CA ARG A 28 6.44 -2.40 0.67
C ARG A 28 5.00 -2.60 0.22
N LEU A 29 4.08 -1.84 0.79
CA LEU A 29 2.65 -1.90 0.51
C LEU A 29 2.04 -0.50 0.43
N PHE A 30 0.98 -0.35 -0.35
CA PHE A 30 0.15 0.85 -0.36
C PHE A 30 -1.11 0.62 0.49
N GLY A 31 -1.38 1.55 1.40
CA GLY A 31 -2.52 1.50 2.32
C GLY A 31 -3.20 2.85 2.48
N CYS A 32 -4.45 2.85 2.94
CA CYS A 32 -5.13 4.11 3.25
C CYS A 32 -4.50 4.80 4.47
N LYS A 33 -4.30 6.12 4.39
CA LYS A 33 -3.82 6.94 5.52
C LYS A 33 -4.69 6.87 6.78
N LYS A 34 -5.97 6.49 6.62
CA LYS A 34 -6.93 6.34 7.72
C LYS A 34 -6.88 4.95 8.38
N PHE A 35 -6.07 4.02 7.87
CA PHE A 35 -5.89 2.73 8.51
C PHE A 35 -5.30 2.93 9.93
N GLY A 36 -5.87 2.28 10.95
CA GLY A 36 -5.42 2.38 12.35
C GLY A 36 -5.81 3.66 13.11
N SER A 37 -6.42 4.65 12.47
CA SER A 37 -6.71 5.96 13.09
C SER A 37 -7.97 6.02 13.98
N GLY A 38 -8.41 4.88 14.53
CA GLY A 38 -9.56 4.83 15.46
C GLY A 38 -10.94 5.12 14.85
N PHE A 39 -11.04 5.30 13.53
CA PHE A 39 -12.35 5.47 12.86
C PHE A 39 -13.19 4.21 12.98
N ARG A 40 -14.50 4.38 13.24
CA ARG A 40 -15.48 3.28 13.37
C ARG A 40 -15.48 2.29 12.20
N LYS A 41 -15.08 2.74 11.00
CA LYS A 41 -14.89 1.90 9.81
C LYS A 41 -13.55 2.24 9.14
N PRO A 42 -12.45 1.53 9.46
CA PRO A 42 -11.17 1.77 8.82
C PRO A 42 -11.22 1.33 7.35
N CYS A 43 -10.60 2.12 6.47
CA CYS A 43 -10.46 1.76 5.06
C CYS A 43 -9.43 0.63 4.91
N ARG A 44 -9.90 -0.55 4.51
CA ARG A 44 -9.09 -1.76 4.33
C ARG A 44 -8.44 -1.87 2.93
N PHE A 45 -8.20 -0.74 2.27
CA PHE A 45 -7.46 -0.72 1.02
C PHE A 45 -6.02 -1.18 1.26
N PHE A 46 -5.58 -2.13 0.45
CA PHE A 46 -4.26 -2.73 0.52
C PHE A 46 -3.84 -3.23 -0.86
N THR A 47 -2.61 -2.92 -1.27
CA THR A 47 -1.95 -3.57 -2.41
C THR A 47 -0.45 -3.63 -2.18
N TRP A 48 0.21 -4.68 -2.66
CA TRP A 48 1.65 -4.77 -2.63
C TRP A 48 2.28 -3.78 -3.61
N SER A 49 3.44 -3.24 -3.24
CA SER A 49 4.31 -2.52 -4.16
C SER A 49 5.32 -3.52 -4.69
N ASP A 50 5.03 -4.15 -5.82
CA ASP A 50 5.99 -5.02 -6.48
C ASP A 50 7.14 -4.18 -7.08
N PRO A 51 8.39 -4.68 -7.04
CA PRO A 51 9.45 -4.06 -7.81
C PRO A 51 9.10 -4.09 -9.30
N PRO A 52 9.58 -3.13 -10.11
CA PRO A 52 9.44 -3.24 -11.56
C PRO A 52 9.99 -4.61 -11.98
N LEU A 53 9.21 -5.35 -12.77
CA LEU A 53 9.62 -6.66 -13.27
C LEU A 53 10.99 -6.48 -13.92
N ALA A 54 12.02 -7.14 -13.37
CA ALA A 54 13.32 -7.17 -14.01
C ALA A 54 13.11 -7.75 -15.42
N PRO A 55 13.73 -7.17 -16.47
CA PRO A 55 13.72 -7.81 -17.76
C PRO A 55 14.30 -9.22 -17.59
N ARG A 56 13.50 -10.23 -17.95
CA ARG A 56 13.96 -11.60 -18.18
C ARG A 56 15.16 -11.53 -19.13
N SER A 57 16.35 -11.96 -18.67
CA SER A 57 17.56 -12.05 -19.49
C SER A 57 17.39 -13.07 -20.60
#